data_AF-A0A7C4ZP05-F1
#
_entry.id   AF-A0A7C4ZP05-F1
#
_cell.length_a   1.000
_cell.length_b   1.000
_cell.length_c   1.000
_cell.angle_alpha   90.00
_cell.angle_beta   90.00
_cell.angle_gamma   90.00
#
_symmetry.space_group_name_H-M   'P 1'
#
loop_
_entity.id
_entity.type
_entity.pdbx_description
1 polymer ?
#
loop_
_entity_poly.entity_id
_entity_poly.type
_entity_poly.pdbx_seq_one_letter_code
_entity_poly.pdbx_strand_id
1 'polypeptide(L)'
;MPPNLANIRTLLTEGFFEEDLRAFCLDTPKFKPVHHELADLSGKKAIVQRLLEFAERQECLAVLLTWAKAQNPAKYEKHQPYFEGDTIPTSAELRARYIELMIDRHQDLDFVGIPELKDRHALHLNEIFINLQAEIEIVSEPVELLKTVVVDGRIIIDHLWPSAGLPHQTSKRRVSVNEALREHTKLIVLGDPGAGKTTLLKYITLAFAQNRCDLLDLPGDETRLPIFVRLYDYVAKQANHPGDYSLLDYLYTQAHEQLLLNLSPGFFEAELEQGQCCLCLDGLDELGGAGLRREVTAAVASLAGRYPRNRYLITSRLVGYEEAPLDRRSFIHHTVLPFSDDDIRRFVQKWYATREKEPAAAQRQANHLIETILREPRLKDLAANPLMLTIMALVHRIEAELPHERVKLYDKCVTP
;
A
#
# COMPACT_ATOMS: atom_id res chain seq x y z
N MET A 1 -21.12 -4.66 -4.59
CA MET A 1 -21.16 -4.60 -3.10
C MET A 1 -19.89 -5.27 -2.62
N PRO A 2 -19.08 -4.64 -1.76
CA PRO A 2 -17.93 -5.33 -1.19
C PRO A 2 -18.40 -6.65 -0.56
N PRO A 3 -17.64 -7.75 -0.71
CA PRO A 3 -18.10 -9.11 -0.41
C PRO A 3 -18.65 -9.33 1.00
N ASN A 4 -18.39 -8.40 1.94
CA ASN A 4 -18.81 -8.49 3.33
C ASN A 4 -20.19 -7.85 3.64
N LEU A 5 -20.56 -6.75 2.97
CA LEU A 5 -21.83 -6.07 3.25
C LEU A 5 -23.05 -6.91 2.87
N ALA A 6 -22.93 -7.75 1.84
CA ALA A 6 -24.01 -8.66 1.46
C ALA A 6 -24.31 -9.67 2.57
N ASN A 7 -23.28 -10.21 3.23
CA ASN A 7 -23.39 -11.18 4.32
C ASN A 7 -23.90 -10.51 5.60
N ILE A 8 -23.34 -9.35 5.97
CA ILE A 8 -23.81 -8.56 7.12
C ILE A 8 -25.28 -8.17 6.94
N ARG A 9 -25.67 -7.75 5.74
CA ARG A 9 -27.06 -7.44 5.40
C ARG A 9 -27.97 -8.65 5.61
N THR A 10 -27.56 -9.83 5.16
CA THR A 10 -28.31 -11.07 5.39
C THR A 10 -28.42 -11.38 6.87
N LEU A 11 -27.31 -11.31 7.63
CA LEU A 11 -27.28 -11.57 9.07
C LEU A 11 -28.20 -10.65 9.87
N LEU A 12 -28.16 -9.35 9.59
CA LEU A 12 -29.04 -8.37 10.22
C LEU A 12 -30.51 -8.58 9.80
N THR A 13 -30.75 -8.89 8.52
CA THR A 13 -32.11 -9.13 8.00
C THR A 13 -32.71 -10.41 8.57
N GLU A 14 -31.94 -11.46 8.80
CA GLU A 14 -32.47 -12.71 9.34
C GLU A 14 -32.44 -12.75 10.86
N GLY A 15 -31.55 -12.00 11.50
CA GLY A 15 -31.25 -12.08 12.92
C GLY A 15 -32.12 -11.23 13.84
N PHE A 16 -32.80 -10.22 13.27
CA PHE A 16 -33.53 -9.21 14.02
C PHE A 16 -34.89 -8.91 13.39
N PHE A 17 -35.84 -8.51 14.23
CA PHE A 17 -37.09 -7.91 13.78
C PHE A 17 -36.91 -6.42 13.49
N GLU A 18 -37.91 -5.80 12.86
CA GLU A 18 -37.84 -4.36 12.55
C GLU A 18 -37.80 -3.53 13.84
N GLU A 19 -38.51 -3.98 14.87
CA GLU A 19 -38.56 -3.34 16.18
C GLU A 19 -37.18 -3.33 16.86
N ASP A 20 -36.44 -4.43 16.78
CA ASP A 20 -35.10 -4.55 17.37
C ASP A 20 -34.12 -3.55 16.74
N LEU A 21 -34.15 -3.43 15.41
CA LEU A 21 -33.30 -2.53 14.65
C LEU A 21 -33.63 -1.06 14.91
N ARG A 22 -34.93 -0.75 15.10
CA ARG A 22 -35.38 0.60 15.47
C ARG A 22 -34.99 0.94 16.90
N ALA A 23 -35.16 0.00 17.84
CA ALA A 23 -34.73 0.14 19.23
C ALA A 23 -33.22 0.37 19.33
N PHE A 24 -32.41 -0.36 18.57
CA PHE A 24 -30.96 -0.13 18.47
C PHE A 24 -30.61 1.32 18.15
N CYS A 25 -31.31 1.93 17.20
CA CYS A 25 -31.08 3.32 16.79
C CYS A 25 -31.44 4.32 17.90
N LEU A 26 -32.48 4.02 18.68
CA LEU A 26 -32.87 4.84 19.84
C LEU A 26 -31.87 4.71 20.99
N ASP A 27 -31.42 3.49 21.27
CA ASP A 27 -30.63 3.18 22.45
C ASP A 27 -29.13 3.46 22.25
N THR A 28 -28.67 3.51 21.00
CA THR A 28 -27.26 3.72 20.66
C THR A 28 -27.02 5.17 20.23
N PRO A 29 -26.33 6.02 21.03
CA PRO A 29 -26.15 7.44 20.73
C PRO A 29 -25.61 7.74 19.34
N LYS A 30 -24.72 6.88 18.81
CA LYS A 30 -24.15 7.02 17.46
C LYS A 30 -25.16 6.78 16.33
N PHE A 31 -26.24 6.04 16.58
CA PHE A 31 -27.28 5.70 15.59
C PHE A 31 -28.60 6.48 15.79
N LYS A 32 -28.71 7.31 16.84
CA LYS A 32 -29.85 8.22 17.01
C LYS A 32 -30.13 9.10 15.78
N PRO A 33 -29.12 9.63 15.05
CA PRO A 33 -29.38 10.47 13.88
C PRO A 33 -30.13 9.75 12.76
N VAL A 34 -29.88 8.44 12.54
CA VAL A 34 -30.55 7.67 11.48
C VAL A 34 -31.97 7.24 11.88
N HIS A 35 -32.31 7.28 13.18
CA HIS A 35 -33.63 6.84 13.65
C HIS A 35 -34.79 7.56 12.94
N HIS A 36 -34.69 8.88 12.75
CA HIS A 36 -35.73 9.65 12.04
C HIS A 36 -35.81 9.28 10.56
N GLU A 37 -34.69 8.92 9.94
CA GLU A 37 -34.64 8.48 8.54
C GLU A 37 -35.29 7.09 8.33
N LEU A 38 -35.41 6.29 9.40
CA LEU A 38 -36.09 4.99 9.37
C LEU A 38 -37.61 5.11 9.49
N ALA A 39 -38.15 6.26 9.92
CA ALA A 39 -39.58 6.41 10.24
C ALA A 39 -40.50 6.10 9.05
N ASP A 40 -40.09 6.51 7.84
CA ASP A 40 -40.86 6.33 6.61
C ASP A 40 -40.52 5.04 5.84
N LEU A 41 -39.52 4.28 6.31
CA LEU A 41 -39.12 3.03 5.70
C LEU A 41 -40.00 1.88 6.22
N SER A 42 -40.63 1.14 5.31
CA SER A 42 -41.30 -0.12 5.61
C SER A 42 -40.51 -1.29 5.05
N GLY A 43 -40.40 -2.37 5.82
CA GLY A 43 -39.69 -3.56 5.40
C GLY A 43 -38.25 -3.62 5.90
N LYS A 44 -37.97 -4.69 6.63
CA LYS A 44 -36.68 -5.03 7.24
C LYS A 44 -35.46 -4.86 6.34
N LYS A 45 -35.56 -5.25 5.06
CA LYS A 45 -34.45 -5.09 4.09
C LYS A 45 -34.07 -3.63 3.86
N ALA A 46 -35.05 -2.73 3.77
CA ALA A 46 -34.81 -1.30 3.57
C ALA A 46 -34.19 -0.67 4.83
N ILE A 47 -34.66 -1.08 6.02
CA ILE A 47 -34.11 -0.64 7.30
C ILE A 47 -32.64 -1.07 7.45
N VAL A 48 -32.34 -2.34 7.20
CA VAL A 48 -30.97 -2.87 7.28
C VAL A 48 -30.05 -2.18 6.26
N GLN A 49 -30.51 -1.99 5.03
CA GLN A 49 -29.74 -1.30 4.00
C GLN A 49 -29.40 0.13 4.44
N ARG A 50 -30.38 0.88 4.97
CA ARG A 50 -30.16 2.25 5.44
C ARG A 50 -29.20 2.31 6.63
N LEU A 51 -29.30 1.35 7.55
CA LEU A 51 -28.39 1.25 8.68
C LEU A 51 -26.94 0.99 8.25
N LEU A 52 -26.73 0.14 7.25
CA LEU A 52 -25.40 -0.14 6.72
C LEU A 52 -24.81 1.07 5.99
N GLU A 53 -25.60 1.75 5.17
CA GLU A 53 -25.18 3.00 4.51
C GLU A 53 -24.81 4.08 5.53
N PHE A 54 -25.62 4.22 6.58
CA PHE A 54 -25.32 5.16 7.65
C PHE A 54 -24.04 4.77 8.39
N ALA A 55 -23.89 3.49 8.73
CA ALA A 55 -22.75 2.98 9.47
C ALA A 55 -21.43 3.09 8.69
N GLU A 56 -21.48 2.90 7.38
CA GLU A 56 -20.36 3.11 6.46
C GLU A 56 -20.01 4.60 6.37
N ARG A 57 -21.02 5.46 6.19
CA ARG A 57 -20.85 6.93 6.13
C ARG A 57 -20.29 7.53 7.42
N GLN A 58 -20.60 6.93 8.58
CA GLN A 58 -20.19 7.43 9.89
C GLN A 58 -19.05 6.60 10.51
N GLU A 59 -18.44 5.69 9.74
CA GLU A 59 -17.35 4.81 10.16
C GLU A 59 -17.65 4.09 11.49
N CYS A 60 -18.91 3.67 11.69
CA CYS A 60 -19.40 3.09 12.95
C CYS A 60 -19.99 1.68 12.78
N LEU A 61 -19.66 0.99 11.68
CA LEU A 61 -20.08 -0.39 11.42
C LEU A 61 -19.75 -1.35 12.57
N ALA A 62 -18.61 -1.18 13.22
CA ALA A 62 -18.21 -1.98 14.38
C ALA A 62 -19.21 -1.89 15.54
N VAL A 63 -19.87 -0.75 15.74
CA VAL A 63 -20.85 -0.55 16.82
C VAL A 63 -22.13 -1.34 16.54
N LEU A 64 -22.61 -1.30 15.30
CA LEU A 64 -23.77 -2.07 14.85
C LEU A 64 -23.52 -3.58 14.98
N LEU A 65 -22.34 -4.04 14.55
CA LEU A 65 -21.96 -5.45 14.64
C LEU A 65 -21.77 -5.92 16.09
N THR A 66 -21.20 -5.08 16.95
CA THR A 66 -21.02 -5.40 18.38
C THR A 66 -22.37 -5.56 19.08
N TRP A 67 -23.31 -4.64 18.82
CA TRP A 67 -24.67 -4.76 19.35
C TRP A 67 -25.36 -6.03 18.83
N ALA A 68 -25.29 -6.28 17.52
CA ALA A 68 -25.90 -7.45 16.90
C ALA A 68 -25.37 -8.77 17.50
N LYS A 69 -24.05 -8.84 17.74
CA LYS A 69 -23.42 -9.98 18.41
C LYS A 69 -23.88 -10.15 19.86
N ALA A 70 -24.07 -9.06 20.60
CA ALA A 70 -24.53 -9.11 21.98
C ALA A 70 -26.00 -9.57 22.11
N GLN A 71 -26.86 -9.19 21.17
CA GLN A 71 -28.29 -9.50 21.20
C GLN A 71 -28.64 -10.91 20.70
N ASN A 72 -27.82 -11.47 19.80
CA ASN A 72 -28.03 -12.83 19.32
C ASN A 72 -26.70 -13.62 19.27
N PRO A 73 -26.07 -13.89 20.44
CA PRO A 73 -24.76 -14.51 20.49
C PRO A 73 -24.73 -15.84 19.75
N ALA A 74 -25.73 -16.70 19.90
CA ALA A 74 -25.78 -18.01 19.21
C ALA A 74 -25.80 -17.90 17.67
N LYS A 75 -26.50 -16.89 17.12
CA LYS A 75 -26.51 -16.63 15.67
C LYS A 75 -25.18 -16.06 15.21
N TYR A 76 -24.55 -15.19 15.99
CA TYR A 76 -23.25 -14.57 15.65
C TYR A 76 -22.02 -15.39 16.10
N GLU A 77 -22.20 -16.45 16.91
CA GLU A 77 -21.21 -17.47 17.27
C GLU A 77 -21.19 -18.60 16.23
N LYS A 78 -22.37 -19.02 15.72
CA LYS A 78 -22.46 -19.88 14.53
C LYS A 78 -21.80 -19.23 13.30
N HIS A 79 -21.71 -17.90 13.30
CA HIS A 79 -21.09 -17.09 12.25
C HIS A 79 -19.83 -16.37 12.75
N GLN A 80 -19.03 -16.99 13.63
CA GLN A 80 -17.69 -16.51 14.00
C GLN A 80 -16.55 -17.40 13.44
N PRO A 81 -15.95 -16.98 12.31
CA PRO A 81 -16.55 -16.08 11.35
C PRO A 81 -16.57 -16.63 9.94
N TYR A 82 -17.82 -16.79 9.47
CA TYR A 82 -18.22 -16.78 8.08
C TYR A 82 -17.73 -17.96 7.22
N PHE A 83 -17.90 -19.18 7.76
CA PHE A 83 -17.97 -20.39 6.94
C PHE A 83 -19.43 -20.81 6.84
N GLU A 84 -19.98 -20.73 5.64
CA GLU A 84 -21.13 -21.56 5.28
C GLU A 84 -20.60 -22.98 5.14
N GLY A 85 -20.99 -23.86 6.06
CA GLY A 85 -20.75 -25.30 5.96
C GLY A 85 -20.24 -25.90 7.26
N ASP A 86 -20.59 -27.16 7.51
CA ASP A 86 -20.10 -27.98 8.63
C ASP A 86 -18.58 -28.31 8.53
N THR A 87 -17.83 -27.60 7.69
CA THR A 87 -16.43 -27.87 7.35
C THR A 87 -15.55 -26.66 7.59
N ILE A 88 -14.51 -26.84 8.41
CA ILE A 88 -13.41 -25.89 8.57
C ILE A 88 -12.71 -25.74 7.21
N PRO A 89 -12.50 -24.52 6.68
CA PRO A 89 -11.85 -24.37 5.40
C PRO A 89 -10.42 -24.83 5.46
N THR A 90 -9.99 -25.34 4.33
CA THR A 90 -8.61 -25.65 4.05
C THR A 90 -7.75 -24.38 4.03
N SER A 91 -6.45 -24.55 4.26
CA SER A 91 -5.47 -23.46 4.11
C SER A 91 -5.51 -22.83 2.70
N ALA A 92 -5.79 -23.63 1.66
CA ALA A 92 -5.94 -23.14 0.30
C ALA A 92 -7.15 -22.19 0.12
N GLU A 93 -8.29 -22.52 0.73
CA GLU A 93 -9.49 -21.66 0.70
C GLU A 93 -9.27 -20.36 1.48
N LEU A 94 -8.62 -20.43 2.65
CA LEU A 94 -8.25 -19.23 3.41
C LEU A 94 -7.28 -18.34 2.62
N ARG A 95 -6.31 -18.94 1.94
CA ARG A 95 -5.36 -18.25 1.08
C ARG A 95 -6.05 -17.55 -0.08
N ALA A 96 -6.97 -18.23 -0.76
CA ALA A 96 -7.75 -17.65 -1.86
C ALA A 96 -8.58 -16.46 -1.37
N ARG A 97 -9.30 -16.60 -0.25
CA ARG A 97 -10.08 -15.50 0.35
C ARG A 97 -9.21 -14.32 0.77
N TYR A 98 -8.05 -14.59 1.37
CA TYR A 98 -7.11 -13.52 1.73
C TYR A 98 -6.65 -12.74 0.50
N ILE A 99 -6.31 -13.45 -0.59
CA ILE A 99 -5.90 -12.84 -1.86
C ILE A 99 -7.01 -11.98 -2.45
N GLU A 100 -8.25 -12.47 -2.50
CA GLU A 100 -9.40 -11.69 -2.98
C GLU A 100 -9.58 -10.38 -2.20
N LEU A 101 -9.41 -10.42 -0.88
CA LEU A 101 -9.48 -9.23 -0.02
C LEU A 101 -8.31 -8.26 -0.27
N MET A 102 -7.12 -8.76 -0.58
CA MET A 102 -5.99 -7.92 -0.99
C MET A 102 -6.27 -7.23 -2.34
N ILE A 103 -6.89 -7.93 -3.30
CA ILE A 103 -7.31 -7.33 -4.57
C ILE A 103 -8.35 -6.24 -4.30
N ASP A 104 -9.43 -6.55 -3.59
CA ASP A 104 -10.52 -5.61 -3.32
C ASP A 104 -10.02 -4.31 -2.65
N ARG A 105 -9.08 -4.44 -1.71
CA ARG A 105 -8.53 -3.32 -0.95
C ARG A 105 -7.53 -2.45 -1.72
N HIS A 106 -6.89 -2.99 -2.76
CA HIS A 106 -5.77 -2.31 -3.43
C HIS A 106 -5.95 -2.11 -4.94
N GLN A 107 -7.05 -2.63 -5.52
CA GLN A 107 -7.34 -2.49 -6.95
C GLN A 107 -7.58 -1.05 -7.39
N ASP A 108 -8.08 -0.20 -6.49
CA ASP A 108 -8.46 1.17 -6.80
C ASP A 108 -7.47 2.18 -6.23
N LEU A 109 -7.21 3.25 -6.98
CA LEU A 109 -6.37 4.35 -6.55
C LEU A 109 -7.14 5.26 -5.57
N ASP A 110 -6.72 5.25 -4.31
CA ASP A 110 -7.24 6.16 -3.28
C ASP A 110 -6.67 7.58 -3.41
N PHE A 111 -7.53 8.58 -3.53
CA PHE A 111 -7.15 9.99 -3.41
C PHE A 111 -7.16 10.44 -1.95
N VAL A 112 -6.16 9.98 -1.19
CA VAL A 112 -6.02 10.35 0.24
C VAL A 112 -5.84 11.86 0.38
N GLY A 113 -6.74 12.51 1.12
CA GLY A 113 -6.67 13.95 1.39
C GLY A 113 -7.38 14.85 0.38
N ILE A 114 -8.13 14.28 -0.58
CA ILE A 114 -8.95 15.05 -1.52
C ILE A 114 -10.39 14.46 -1.59
N PRO A 115 -11.23 14.72 -0.57
CA PRO A 115 -12.56 14.12 -0.43
C PRO A 115 -13.53 14.39 -1.59
N GLU A 116 -13.39 15.56 -2.24
CA GLU A 116 -14.23 16.04 -3.35
C GLU A 116 -14.08 15.18 -4.61
N LEU A 117 -13.10 14.27 -4.63
CA LEU A 117 -12.72 13.44 -5.77
C LEU A 117 -13.09 11.96 -5.62
N LYS A 118 -14.04 11.62 -4.72
CA LYS A 118 -14.79 10.36 -4.81
C LYS A 118 -15.68 10.38 -6.06
N ASP A 119 -15.05 10.37 -7.23
CA ASP A 119 -15.69 10.28 -8.53
C ASP A 119 -16.41 8.92 -8.65
N ARG A 120 -17.50 8.86 -9.41
CA ARG A 120 -18.37 7.65 -9.51
C ARG A 120 -17.73 6.48 -10.27
N HIS A 121 -16.53 6.67 -10.83
CA HIS A 121 -15.77 5.65 -11.54
C HIS A 121 -14.42 5.44 -10.85
N ALA A 122 -14.26 4.27 -10.24
CA ALA A 122 -13.01 3.85 -9.64
C ALA A 122 -11.89 3.81 -10.69
N LEU A 123 -10.71 4.35 -10.34
CA LEU A 123 -9.51 4.28 -11.17
C LEU A 123 -8.72 3.05 -10.76
N HIS A 124 -8.63 2.06 -11.64
CA HIS A 124 -7.85 0.87 -11.35
C HIS A 124 -6.35 1.17 -11.36
N LEU A 125 -5.66 0.81 -10.28
CA LEU A 125 -4.25 1.13 -10.05
C LEU A 125 -3.34 0.61 -11.18
N ASN A 126 -3.62 -0.59 -11.68
CA ASN A 126 -2.81 -1.21 -12.74
C ASN A 126 -2.88 -0.47 -14.09
N GLU A 127 -3.97 0.27 -14.35
CA GLU A 127 -4.14 0.99 -15.62
C GLU A 127 -3.31 2.28 -15.63
N ILE A 128 -3.19 2.92 -14.48
CA ILE A 128 -2.62 4.26 -14.33
C ILE A 128 -1.16 4.26 -13.84
N PHE A 129 -0.72 3.21 -13.13
CA PHE A 129 0.60 3.19 -12.50
C PHE A 129 1.73 3.39 -13.52
N ILE A 130 2.75 4.17 -13.12
CA ILE A 130 3.99 4.39 -13.85
C ILE A 130 5.14 3.85 -13.01
N ASN A 131 5.96 2.98 -13.61
CA ASN A 131 7.11 2.40 -12.92
C ASN A 131 8.07 3.48 -12.45
N LEU A 132 8.33 3.50 -11.14
CA LEU A 132 9.23 4.47 -10.54
C LEU A 132 10.67 4.14 -10.95
N GLN A 133 11.41 5.19 -11.29
CA GLN A 133 12.87 5.12 -11.43
C GLN A 133 13.50 5.37 -10.06
N ALA A 134 14.59 4.68 -9.78
CA ALA A 134 15.34 4.84 -8.54
C ALA A 134 16.84 4.89 -8.81
N GLU A 135 17.55 5.48 -7.87
CA GLU A 135 19.00 5.47 -7.81
C GLU A 135 19.47 4.53 -6.71
N ILE A 136 20.42 3.64 -7.05
CA ILE A 136 21.12 2.80 -6.08
C ILE A 136 22.57 3.25 -5.93
N GLU A 137 23.06 3.15 -4.70
CA GLU A 137 24.48 3.30 -4.41
C GLU A 137 25.18 1.95 -4.52
N ILE A 138 26.09 1.84 -5.48
CA ILE A 138 26.96 0.69 -5.65
C ILE A 138 28.27 1.02 -4.93
N VAL A 139 28.52 0.27 -3.85
CA VAL A 139 29.79 0.31 -3.14
C VAL A 139 30.72 -0.68 -3.84
N SER A 140 31.73 -0.16 -4.54
CA SER A 140 32.77 -1.00 -5.14
C SER A 140 33.66 -1.57 -4.04
N GLU A 141 33.90 -2.88 -4.03
CA GLU A 141 35.03 -3.42 -3.26
C GLU A 141 36.34 -2.80 -3.79
N PRO A 142 37.32 -2.49 -2.93
CA PRO A 142 38.59 -1.98 -3.39
C PRO A 142 39.21 -3.02 -4.34
N VAL A 143 39.40 -2.62 -5.60
CA VAL A 143 40.04 -3.44 -6.63
C VAL A 143 41.45 -3.80 -6.13
N GLU A 144 41.78 -5.09 -6.11
CA GLU A 144 43.15 -5.56 -5.82
C GLU A 144 44.09 -4.98 -6.88
N LEU A 145 44.87 -3.96 -6.53
CA LEU A 145 45.79 -3.30 -7.46
C LEU A 145 47.05 -4.16 -7.58
N LEU A 146 47.14 -4.93 -8.67
CA LEU A 146 48.35 -5.65 -9.02
C LEU A 146 49.38 -4.66 -9.58
N LYS A 147 50.47 -4.44 -8.86
CA LYS A 147 51.60 -3.68 -9.40
C LYS A 147 52.62 -4.66 -9.97
N THR A 148 52.82 -4.58 -11.28
CA THR A 148 53.86 -5.35 -11.96
C THR A 148 55.16 -4.56 -11.91
N VAL A 149 56.19 -5.10 -11.24
CA VAL A 149 57.52 -4.48 -11.16
C VAL A 149 58.53 -5.40 -11.84
N VAL A 150 59.33 -4.87 -12.74
CA VAL A 150 60.44 -5.61 -13.36
C VAL A 150 61.71 -5.28 -12.60
N VAL A 151 62.31 -6.29 -11.97
CA VAL A 151 63.61 -6.17 -11.28
C VAL A 151 64.55 -7.21 -11.89
N ASP A 152 65.70 -6.76 -12.39
CA ASP A 152 66.71 -7.60 -13.04
C ASP A 152 66.17 -8.56 -14.13
N GLY A 153 65.24 -8.04 -14.96
CA GLY A 153 64.65 -8.80 -16.06
C GLY A 153 63.61 -9.85 -15.65
N ARG A 154 63.24 -9.93 -14.36
CA ARG A 154 62.17 -10.78 -13.86
C ARG A 154 60.94 -9.95 -13.51
N ILE A 155 59.77 -10.43 -13.92
CA ILE A 155 58.48 -9.85 -13.57
C ILE A 155 58.10 -10.31 -12.17
N ILE A 156 57.98 -9.37 -11.23
CA ILE A 156 57.45 -9.58 -9.89
C ILE A 156 56.05 -8.98 -9.86
N ILE A 157 55.05 -9.80 -9.53
CA ILE A 157 53.69 -9.34 -9.25
C ILE A 157 53.63 -9.09 -7.75
N ASP A 158 53.55 -7.82 -7.36
CA ASP A 158 53.41 -7.42 -5.97
C ASP A 158 51.92 -7.22 -5.67
N HIS A 159 51.40 -7.99 -4.71
CA HIS A 159 50.04 -7.87 -4.21
C HIS A 159 50.00 -6.69 -3.24
N LEU A 160 49.62 -5.52 -3.73
CA LEU A 160 49.35 -4.38 -2.87
C LEU A 160 48.00 -4.61 -2.20
N TRP A 161 48.01 -5.19 -0.99
CA TRP A 161 46.85 -5.04 -0.11
C TRP A 161 46.64 -3.55 0.13
N PRO A 162 45.43 -3.02 -0.12
CA PRO A 162 45.16 -1.63 0.19
C PRO A 162 45.30 -1.47 1.71
N SER A 163 46.40 -0.84 2.13
CA SER A 163 46.60 -0.35 3.48
C SER A 163 45.35 0.43 3.89
N ALA A 164 44.75 0.04 5.02
CA ALA A 164 43.48 0.55 5.54
C ALA A 164 43.29 2.05 5.27
N GLY A 165 42.28 2.40 4.48
CA GLY A 165 41.88 3.81 4.28
C GLY A 165 41.61 4.29 2.86
N LEU A 166 41.61 3.43 1.82
CA LEU A 166 41.12 3.89 0.51
C LEU A 166 39.61 4.14 0.58
N PRO A 167 39.11 5.29 0.10
CA PRO A 167 37.69 5.55 0.04
C PRO A 167 37.03 4.53 -0.89
N HIS A 168 35.98 3.87 -0.41
CA HIS A 168 35.14 3.07 -1.28
C HIS A 168 34.61 3.97 -2.38
N GLN A 169 34.80 3.58 -3.64
CA GLN A 169 34.24 4.35 -4.74
C GLN A 169 32.75 4.03 -4.82
N THR A 170 31.94 4.95 -4.33
CA THR A 170 30.48 4.86 -4.44
C THR A 170 30.09 5.39 -5.80
N SER A 171 29.55 4.52 -6.65
CA SER A 171 28.93 4.93 -7.91
C SER A 171 27.42 4.85 -7.80
N LYS A 172 26.71 5.68 -8.56
CA LYS A 172 25.26 5.69 -8.57
C LYS A 172 24.74 5.11 -9.87
N ARG A 173 23.83 4.13 -9.79
CA ARG A 173 23.18 3.51 -10.95
C ARG A 173 21.69 3.83 -10.92
N ARG A 174 21.15 4.25 -12.06
CA ARG A 174 19.70 4.40 -12.25
C ARG A 174 19.11 3.06 -12.67
N VAL A 175 18.05 2.64 -11.98
CA VAL A 175 17.34 1.39 -12.23
C VAL A 175 15.85 1.63 -12.07
N SER A 176 15.01 0.85 -12.76
CA SER A 176 13.59 0.84 -12.41
C SER A 176 13.41 0.07 -11.09
N VAL A 177 12.34 0.38 -10.35
CA VAL A 177 12.02 -0.41 -9.15
C VAL A 177 11.68 -1.87 -9.51
N ASN A 178 11.11 -2.14 -10.68
CA ASN A 178 10.89 -3.52 -11.14
C ASN A 178 12.21 -4.28 -11.37
N GLU A 179 13.22 -3.63 -11.96
CA GLU A 179 14.57 -4.19 -12.10
C GLU A 179 15.16 -4.52 -10.72
N ALA A 180 15.01 -3.62 -9.75
CA ALA A 180 15.42 -3.86 -8.38
C ALA A 180 14.73 -5.08 -7.75
N LEU A 181 13.42 -5.23 -7.96
CA LEU A 181 12.63 -6.36 -7.48
C LEU A 181 13.09 -7.67 -8.10
N ARG A 182 13.45 -7.67 -9.37
CA ARG A 182 14.00 -8.84 -10.04
C ARG A 182 15.35 -9.25 -9.46
N GLU A 183 16.20 -8.29 -9.10
CA GLU A 183 17.58 -8.55 -8.64
C GLU A 183 17.66 -8.86 -7.14
N HIS A 184 16.70 -8.39 -6.35
CA HIS A 184 16.78 -8.45 -4.89
C HIS A 184 15.44 -8.77 -4.25
N THR A 185 15.48 -9.57 -3.17
CA THR A 185 14.30 -9.90 -2.37
C THR A 185 14.09 -8.96 -1.19
N LYS A 186 15.08 -8.15 -0.82
CA LYS A 186 15.04 -7.27 0.36
C LYS A 186 15.38 -5.84 -0.03
N LEU A 187 14.36 -4.97 -0.11
CA LEU A 187 14.47 -3.62 -0.63
C LEU A 187 14.00 -2.56 0.37
N ILE A 188 14.73 -1.45 0.41
CA ILE A 188 14.32 -0.20 1.04
C ILE A 188 14.08 0.81 -0.06
N VAL A 189 12.86 1.34 -0.13
CA VAL A 189 12.47 2.38 -1.08
C VAL A 189 12.39 3.71 -0.33
N LEU A 190 13.39 4.55 -0.54
CA LEU A 190 13.48 5.90 0.00
C LEU A 190 12.93 6.90 -1.02
N GLY A 191 12.43 8.04 -0.55
CA GLY A 191 12.03 9.12 -1.43
C GLY A 191 11.23 10.19 -0.72
N ASP A 192 11.02 11.32 -1.39
CA ASP A 192 10.31 12.46 -0.81
C ASP A 192 8.81 12.18 -0.60
N PRO A 193 8.12 13.01 0.21
CA PRO A 193 6.67 12.97 0.31
C PRO A 193 6.00 13.13 -1.07
N GLY A 194 4.99 12.30 -1.37
CA GLY A 194 4.31 12.32 -2.66
C GLY A 194 5.04 11.61 -3.81
N ALA A 195 6.24 11.05 -3.59
CA ALA A 195 7.00 10.29 -4.59
C ALA A 195 6.35 8.95 -5.03
N GLY A 196 5.17 8.59 -4.50
CA GLY A 196 4.44 7.38 -4.91
C GLY A 196 4.89 6.08 -4.25
N LYS A 197 5.66 6.11 -3.15
CA LYS A 197 6.17 4.92 -2.44
C LYS A 197 5.07 3.97 -1.94
N THR A 198 4.06 4.50 -1.26
CA THR A 198 2.88 3.72 -0.82
C THR A 198 2.14 3.14 -2.02
N THR A 199 1.98 3.94 -3.09
CA THR A 199 1.31 3.52 -4.33
C THR A 199 2.07 2.38 -5.02
N LEU A 200 3.40 2.43 -5.02
CA LEU A 200 4.26 1.34 -5.49
C LEU A 200 4.04 0.06 -4.68
N LEU A 201 4.02 0.14 -3.33
CA LEU A 201 3.75 -1.04 -2.50
C LEU A 201 2.36 -1.63 -2.77
N LYS A 202 1.33 -0.78 -2.90
CA LYS A 202 -0.03 -1.21 -3.28
C LYS A 202 -0.05 -1.89 -4.64
N TYR A 203 0.67 -1.34 -5.63
CA TYR A 203 0.78 -1.90 -6.98
C TYR A 203 1.41 -3.30 -6.97
N ILE A 204 2.50 -3.47 -6.21
CA ILE A 204 3.19 -4.76 -6.06
C ILE A 204 2.29 -5.77 -5.35
N THR A 205 1.61 -5.35 -4.28
CA THR A 205 0.62 -6.18 -3.58
C THR A 205 -0.47 -6.65 -4.55
N LEU A 206 -1.03 -5.75 -5.35
CA LEU A 206 -2.06 -6.06 -6.32
C LEU A 206 -1.57 -7.00 -7.43
N ALA A 207 -0.37 -6.76 -7.97
CA ALA A 207 0.23 -7.59 -9.01
C ALA A 207 0.45 -9.03 -8.51
N PHE A 208 1.00 -9.22 -7.31
CA PHE A 208 1.12 -10.56 -6.73
C PHE A 208 -0.24 -11.21 -6.42
N ALA A 209 -1.20 -10.45 -5.90
CA ALA A 209 -2.53 -10.97 -5.59
C ALA A 209 -3.27 -11.44 -6.86
N GLN A 210 -3.09 -10.75 -7.98
CA GLN A 210 -3.66 -11.13 -9.28
C GLN A 210 -2.80 -12.12 -10.07
N ASN A 211 -1.68 -12.58 -9.51
CA ASN A 211 -0.71 -13.43 -10.18
C ASN A 211 -0.20 -12.84 -11.52
N ARG A 212 0.03 -11.52 -11.52
CA ARG A 212 0.48 -10.71 -12.65
C ARG A 212 1.94 -10.30 -12.49
N CYS A 213 2.82 -11.27 -12.30
CA CYS A 213 4.26 -11.05 -12.16
C CYS A 213 4.91 -10.43 -13.41
N ASP A 214 4.26 -10.54 -14.57
CA ASP A 214 4.62 -9.83 -15.80
C ASP A 214 4.62 -8.30 -15.62
N LEU A 215 3.74 -7.77 -14.77
CA LEU A 215 3.70 -6.34 -14.43
C LEU A 215 4.90 -5.88 -13.60
N LEU A 216 5.59 -6.81 -12.95
CA LEU A 216 6.73 -6.56 -12.05
C LEU A 216 8.08 -6.92 -12.69
N ASP A 217 8.11 -7.28 -13.97
CA ASP A 217 9.28 -7.83 -14.67
C ASP A 217 9.87 -9.07 -13.96
N LEU A 218 9.01 -9.85 -13.29
CA LEU A 218 9.36 -11.09 -12.59
C LEU A 218 8.98 -12.32 -13.43
N PRO A 219 9.62 -13.49 -13.18
CA PRO A 219 9.22 -14.74 -13.79
C PRO A 219 7.73 -15.05 -13.56
N GLY A 220 7.03 -15.49 -14.61
CA GLY A 220 5.57 -15.71 -14.55
C GLY A 220 5.12 -16.88 -13.66
N ASP A 221 6.04 -17.72 -13.23
CA ASP A 221 5.82 -18.81 -12.28
C ASP A 221 6.07 -18.40 -10.82
N GLU A 222 6.62 -17.20 -10.58
CA GLU A 222 6.76 -16.68 -9.23
C GLU A 222 5.37 -16.37 -8.66
N THR A 223 5.04 -17.02 -7.55
CA THR A 223 3.80 -16.75 -6.82
C THR A 223 4.16 -16.29 -5.42
N ARG A 224 3.48 -15.25 -4.92
CA ARG A 224 3.65 -14.77 -3.54
C ARG A 224 2.28 -14.44 -2.94
N LEU A 225 2.12 -14.74 -1.65
CA LEU A 225 1.08 -14.17 -0.81
C LEU A 225 1.51 -12.74 -0.43
N PRO A 226 0.85 -11.70 -0.95
CA PRO A 226 1.26 -10.34 -0.65
C PRO A 226 0.66 -9.89 0.69
N ILE A 227 1.50 -9.34 1.56
CA ILE A 227 1.13 -8.88 2.90
C ILE A 227 1.43 -7.38 2.95
N PHE A 228 0.40 -6.54 3.08
CA PHE A 228 0.55 -5.10 3.16
C PHE A 228 0.32 -4.60 4.60
N VAL A 229 1.33 -3.96 5.19
CA VAL A 229 1.27 -3.41 6.56
C VAL A 229 1.68 -1.95 6.54
N ARG A 230 0.82 -1.07 7.07
CA ARG A 230 1.27 0.26 7.50
C ARG A 230 1.94 0.14 8.85
N LEU A 231 3.22 0.49 8.94
CA LEU A 231 4.00 0.35 10.17
C LEU A 231 3.42 1.20 11.31
N TYR A 232 2.81 2.35 10.98
CA TYR A 232 2.09 3.17 11.95
C TYR A 232 0.94 2.40 12.63
N ASP A 233 0.12 1.68 11.85
CA ASP A 233 -1.01 0.90 12.39
C ASP A 233 -0.53 -0.27 13.26
N TYR A 234 0.60 -0.90 12.88
CA TYR A 234 1.25 -1.92 13.69
C TYR A 234 1.65 -1.37 15.07
N VAL A 235 2.38 -0.27 15.10
CA VAL A 235 2.82 0.34 16.36
C VAL A 235 1.62 0.80 17.20
N ALA A 236 0.62 1.42 16.57
CA ALA A 236 -0.58 1.87 17.27
C ALA A 236 -1.32 0.69 17.93
N LYS A 237 -1.35 -0.48 17.28
CA LYS A 237 -1.88 -1.70 17.90
C LYS A 237 -0.96 -2.22 19.00
N GLN A 238 0.33 -2.34 18.74
CA GLN A 238 1.31 -2.82 19.72
C GLN A 238 1.24 -2.05 21.03
N ALA A 239 1.07 -0.72 21.00
CA ALA A 239 0.94 0.11 22.19
C ALA A 239 -0.27 -0.26 23.08
N ASN A 240 -1.31 -0.88 22.53
CA ASN A 240 -2.51 -1.33 23.24
C ASN A 240 -2.43 -2.80 23.70
N HIS A 241 -1.36 -3.51 23.37
CA HIS A 241 -1.13 -4.90 23.74
C HIS A 241 0.09 -5.01 24.67
N PRO A 242 -0.10 -5.11 26.00
CA PRO A 242 1.03 -5.29 26.91
C PRO A 242 1.69 -6.66 26.70
N GLY A 243 3.02 -6.68 26.56
CA GLY A 243 3.82 -7.89 26.40
C GLY A 243 4.48 -8.03 25.02
N ASP A 244 4.85 -9.27 24.66
CA ASP A 244 5.53 -9.60 23.40
C ASP A 244 4.55 -9.63 22.22
N TYR A 245 4.05 -8.46 21.80
CA TYR A 245 3.21 -8.34 20.61
C TYR A 245 4.06 -8.07 19.36
N SER A 246 4.19 -9.09 18.52
CA SER A 246 5.07 -9.08 17.35
C SER A 246 4.38 -8.57 16.07
N LEU A 247 5.18 -8.31 15.04
CA LEU A 247 4.65 -8.00 13.71
C LEU A 247 3.80 -9.15 13.14
N LEU A 248 4.12 -10.41 13.49
CA LEU A 248 3.36 -11.58 13.08
C LEU A 248 1.98 -11.64 13.76
N ASP A 249 1.91 -11.33 15.06
CA ASP A 249 0.64 -11.21 15.79
C ASP A 249 -0.24 -10.12 15.18
N TYR A 250 0.38 -9.02 14.77
CA TYR A 250 -0.31 -7.95 14.06
C TYR A 250 -0.90 -8.39 12.73
N LEU A 251 -0.28 -9.32 11.98
CA LEU A 251 -0.88 -9.84 10.74
C LEU A 251 -2.21 -10.55 11.02
N TYR A 252 -2.30 -11.32 12.10
CA TYR A 252 -3.54 -11.97 12.53
C TYR A 252 -4.58 -10.94 13.01
N THR A 253 -4.16 -9.93 13.79
CA THR A 253 -5.05 -8.83 14.20
C THR A 253 -5.58 -8.06 12.99
N GLN A 254 -4.72 -7.77 12.01
CA GLN A 254 -5.09 -7.07 10.78
C GLN A 254 -6.08 -7.90 9.96
N ALA A 255 -5.83 -9.19 9.78
CA ALA A 255 -6.74 -10.08 9.07
C ALA A 255 -8.11 -10.15 9.76
N HIS A 256 -8.12 -10.31 11.08
CA HIS A 256 -9.36 -10.38 11.87
C HIS A 256 -10.14 -9.06 11.84
N GLU A 257 -9.49 -7.94 12.15
CA GLU A 257 -10.20 -6.67 12.37
C GLU A 257 -10.44 -5.87 11.10
N GLN A 258 -9.49 -5.90 10.15
CA GLN A 258 -9.57 -5.06 8.95
C GLN A 258 -10.06 -5.83 7.73
N LEU A 259 -9.77 -7.12 7.64
CA LEU A 259 -10.23 -7.98 6.54
C LEU A 259 -11.44 -8.81 6.92
N LEU A 260 -11.80 -8.84 8.21
CA LEU A 260 -12.88 -9.68 8.75
C LEU A 260 -12.69 -11.15 8.37
N LEU A 261 -11.43 -11.60 8.33
CA LEU A 261 -11.00 -12.93 7.97
C LEU A 261 -10.26 -13.58 9.14
N ASN A 262 -10.78 -14.69 9.63
CA ASN A 262 -10.09 -15.49 10.64
C ASN A 262 -9.21 -16.52 9.95
N LEU A 263 -7.91 -16.29 10.06
CA LEU A 263 -6.90 -17.22 9.62
C LEU A 263 -6.61 -18.22 10.74
N SER A 264 -6.44 -19.49 10.39
CA SER A 264 -6.02 -20.51 11.34
C SER A 264 -4.62 -20.17 11.89
N PRO A 265 -4.34 -20.48 13.17
CA PRO A 265 -2.99 -20.36 13.71
C PRO A 265 -1.98 -21.12 12.84
N GLY A 266 -0.81 -20.52 12.59
CA GLY A 266 0.22 -21.08 11.72
C GLY A 266 0.05 -20.78 10.22
N PHE A 267 -1.02 -20.11 9.81
CA PHE A 267 -1.25 -19.75 8.40
C PHE A 267 -0.11 -18.90 7.83
N PHE A 268 0.21 -17.77 8.47
CA PHE A 268 1.28 -16.88 7.97
C PHE A 268 2.65 -17.52 8.14
N GLU A 269 2.87 -18.26 9.22
CA GLU A 269 4.10 -18.97 9.50
C GLU A 269 4.40 -20.00 8.41
N ALA A 270 3.42 -20.81 8.00
CA ALA A 270 3.58 -21.79 6.94
C ALA A 270 3.97 -21.12 5.60
N GLU A 271 3.31 -20.02 5.24
CA GLU A 271 3.60 -19.27 4.00
C GLU A 271 5.00 -18.61 4.06
N LEU A 272 5.37 -18.03 5.22
CA LEU A 272 6.68 -17.45 5.47
C LEU A 272 7.80 -18.49 5.44
N GLU A 273 7.59 -19.66 6.05
CA GLU A 273 8.54 -20.77 6.07
C GLU A 273 8.79 -21.30 4.66
N GLN A 274 7.75 -21.38 3.83
CA GLN A 274 7.86 -21.79 2.43
C GLN A 274 8.54 -20.74 1.55
N GLY A 275 8.75 -19.51 2.04
CA GLY A 275 9.32 -18.41 1.27
C GLY A 275 8.35 -17.83 0.25
N GLN A 276 7.04 -17.97 0.49
CA GLN A 276 6.00 -17.61 -0.45
C GLN A 276 5.37 -16.25 -0.14
N CYS A 277 5.92 -15.45 0.75
CA CYS A 277 5.36 -14.14 1.09
C CYS A 277 6.08 -12.98 0.39
N CYS A 278 5.33 -11.92 0.10
CA CYS A 278 5.86 -10.60 -0.24
C CYS A 278 5.35 -9.59 0.79
N LEU A 279 6.22 -9.17 1.72
CA LEU A 279 5.88 -8.24 2.79
C LEU A 279 6.16 -6.80 2.34
N CYS A 280 5.09 -6.05 2.13
CA CYS A 280 5.09 -4.63 1.82
C CYS A 280 4.85 -3.84 3.11
N LEU A 281 5.90 -3.26 3.69
CA LEU A 281 5.89 -2.55 4.96
C LEU A 281 6.02 -1.03 4.73
N ASP A 282 4.92 -0.31 4.90
CA ASP A 282 4.81 1.08 4.50
C ASP A 282 5.04 2.05 5.67
N GLY A 283 5.80 3.12 5.41
CA GLY A 283 5.83 4.33 6.24
C GLY A 283 6.73 4.24 7.48
N LEU A 284 7.97 3.75 7.35
CA LEU A 284 8.90 3.73 8.49
C LEU A 284 9.19 5.13 9.06
N ASP A 285 9.15 6.16 8.22
CA ASP A 285 9.33 7.57 8.64
C ASP A 285 8.15 8.14 9.40
N GLU A 286 6.96 7.55 9.28
CA GLU A 286 5.73 8.01 9.95
C GLU A 286 5.71 7.61 11.43
N LEU A 287 6.66 6.77 11.85
CA LEU A 287 6.84 6.38 13.24
C LEU A 287 7.53 7.50 14.01
N GLY A 288 7.04 7.77 15.23
CA GLY A 288 7.44 8.90 16.08
C GLY A 288 8.94 9.06 16.36
N GLY A 289 9.41 8.79 17.57
CA GLY A 289 10.81 9.02 17.95
C GLY A 289 11.79 8.00 17.34
N ALA A 290 13.08 8.34 17.28
CA ALA A 290 14.14 7.45 16.81
C ALA A 290 14.26 6.12 17.60
N GLY A 291 13.82 6.09 18.87
CA GLY A 291 13.73 4.85 19.65
C GLY A 291 12.75 3.84 19.04
N LEU A 292 11.51 4.28 18.81
CA LEU A 292 10.47 3.48 18.20
C LEU A 292 10.85 3.01 16.78
N ARG A 293 11.48 3.88 15.98
CA ARG A 293 12.00 3.47 14.66
C ARG A 293 13.04 2.35 14.77
N ARG A 294 13.93 2.41 15.77
CA ARG A 294 14.93 1.34 16.01
C ARG A 294 14.27 0.03 16.43
N GLU A 295 13.23 0.08 17.25
CA GLU A 295 12.47 -1.11 17.65
C GLU A 295 11.79 -1.78 16.44
N VAL A 296 11.10 -0.99 15.61
CA VAL A 296 10.45 -1.53 14.41
C VAL A 296 11.46 -2.03 13.37
N THR A 297 12.54 -1.30 13.12
CA THR A 297 13.59 -1.79 12.21
C THR A 297 14.26 -3.06 12.73
N ALA A 298 14.48 -3.20 14.03
CA ALA A 298 14.97 -4.44 14.63
C ALA A 298 13.95 -5.60 14.46
N ALA A 299 12.65 -5.35 14.65
CA ALA A 299 11.61 -6.34 14.44
C ALA A 299 11.54 -6.80 12.97
N VAL A 300 11.64 -5.87 12.01
CA VAL A 300 11.69 -6.18 10.58
C VAL A 300 12.94 -6.98 10.22
N ALA A 301 14.11 -6.55 10.70
CA ALA A 301 15.37 -7.27 10.46
C ALA A 301 15.35 -8.68 11.05
N SER A 302 14.78 -8.85 12.25
CA SER A 302 14.60 -10.15 12.90
C SER A 302 13.69 -11.06 12.08
N LEU A 303 12.54 -10.55 11.63
CA LEU A 303 11.61 -11.33 10.78
C LEU A 303 12.25 -11.73 9.45
N ALA A 304 12.98 -10.81 8.80
CA ALA A 304 13.68 -11.06 7.55
C ALA A 304 14.92 -11.97 7.69
N GLY A 305 15.52 -12.01 8.88
CA GLY A 305 16.57 -12.96 9.24
C GLY A 305 16.00 -14.36 9.49
N ARG A 306 14.84 -14.44 10.14
CA ARG A 306 14.14 -15.71 10.43
C ARG A 306 13.57 -16.37 9.17
N TYR A 307 13.01 -15.58 8.25
CA TYR A 307 12.38 -16.11 7.02
C TYR A 307 13.00 -15.51 5.73
N PRO A 308 14.28 -15.79 5.43
CA PRO A 308 15.05 -15.06 4.43
C PRO A 308 14.62 -15.29 2.98
N ARG A 309 13.80 -16.32 2.70
CA ARG A 309 13.33 -16.66 1.34
C ARG A 309 12.19 -15.77 0.83
N ASN A 310 11.56 -15.00 1.72
CA ASN A 310 10.46 -14.11 1.35
C ASN A 310 10.98 -12.80 0.76
N ARG A 311 10.08 -12.07 0.09
CA ARG A 311 10.32 -10.70 -0.34
C ARG A 311 9.94 -9.71 0.76
N TYR A 312 10.76 -8.69 0.96
CA TYR A 312 10.57 -7.61 1.92
C TYR A 312 10.78 -6.29 1.21
N LEU A 313 9.75 -5.46 1.15
CA LEU A 313 9.80 -4.13 0.60
C LEU A 313 9.37 -3.16 1.68
N ILE A 314 10.24 -2.24 2.03
CA ILE A 314 9.99 -1.28 3.10
C ILE A 314 10.15 0.12 2.54
N THR A 315 9.23 1.03 2.88
CA THR A 315 9.30 2.43 2.43
C THR A 315 9.69 3.36 3.58
N SER A 316 10.40 4.43 3.24
CA SER A 316 10.67 5.53 4.17
C SER A 316 10.93 6.83 3.43
N ARG A 317 10.91 7.97 4.12
CA ARG A 317 11.51 9.22 3.63
C ARG A 317 13.03 9.13 3.69
N LEU A 318 13.71 9.87 2.83
CA LEU A 318 15.18 10.00 2.91
C LEU A 318 15.58 10.76 4.19
N VAL A 319 14.86 11.83 4.51
CA VAL A 319 15.10 12.65 5.70
C VAL A 319 14.71 11.88 6.96
N GLY A 320 15.63 11.75 7.91
CA GLY A 320 15.43 11.07 9.19
C GLY A 320 15.66 9.55 9.15
N TYR A 321 15.86 8.96 7.97
CA TYR A 321 16.09 7.52 7.83
C TYR A 321 17.38 7.04 8.52
N GLU A 322 18.47 7.81 8.38
CA GLU A 322 19.79 7.44 8.92
C GLU A 322 19.84 7.40 10.46
N GLU A 323 18.80 7.85 11.15
CA GLU A 323 18.71 7.72 12.61
C GLU A 323 18.42 6.28 13.07
N ALA A 324 17.79 5.48 12.21
CA ALA A 324 17.42 4.09 12.47
C ALA A 324 17.37 3.28 11.15
N PRO A 325 18.50 3.13 10.44
CA PRO A 325 18.51 2.47 9.14
C PRO A 325 18.44 0.95 9.29
N LEU A 326 17.87 0.29 8.28
CA LEU A 326 18.09 -1.14 8.05
C LEU A 326 19.47 -1.35 7.41
N ASP A 327 20.15 -2.43 7.77
CA ASP A 327 21.52 -2.71 7.32
C ASP A 327 21.60 -2.82 5.79
N ARG A 328 22.44 -1.97 5.18
CA ARG A 328 22.74 -1.92 3.74
C ARG A 328 23.33 -3.21 3.17
N ARG A 329 23.84 -4.11 4.02
CA ARG A 329 24.31 -5.46 3.63
C ARG A 329 23.16 -6.45 3.46
N SER A 330 22.06 -6.25 4.17
CA SER A 330 20.91 -7.15 4.18
C SER A 330 19.75 -6.64 3.33
N PHE A 331 19.66 -5.31 3.16
CA PHE A 331 18.64 -4.65 2.37
C PHE A 331 19.30 -3.69 1.39
N ILE A 332 18.85 -3.69 0.14
CA ILE A 332 19.34 -2.75 -0.87
C ILE A 332 18.50 -1.48 -0.82
N HIS A 333 19.17 -0.33 -0.76
CA HIS A 333 18.53 0.99 -0.65
C HIS A 333 18.39 1.63 -2.04
N HIS A 334 17.15 1.94 -2.38
CA HIS A 334 16.75 2.59 -3.62
C HIS A 334 16.13 3.94 -3.29
N THR A 335 16.71 5.02 -3.81
CA THR A 335 16.10 6.35 -3.69
C THR A 335 15.31 6.65 -4.95
N VAL A 336 13.99 6.78 -4.83
CA VAL A 336 13.08 7.12 -5.92
C VAL A 336 13.47 8.48 -6.51
N LEU A 337 13.59 8.51 -7.84
CA LEU A 337 13.85 9.71 -8.61
C LEU A 337 12.54 10.43 -8.94
N PRO A 338 12.57 11.77 -9.10
CA PRO A 338 11.43 12.52 -9.65
C PRO A 338 11.03 12.00 -11.03
N PHE A 339 9.76 12.16 -11.38
CA PHE A 339 9.26 11.85 -12.72
C PHE A 339 9.99 12.66 -13.79
N SER A 340 10.41 11.97 -14.85
CA SER A 340 10.90 12.60 -16.06
C SER A 340 9.75 13.17 -16.91
N ASP A 341 10.07 13.99 -17.91
CA ASP A 341 9.11 14.49 -18.89
C ASP A 341 8.33 13.33 -19.56
N ASP A 342 9.00 12.19 -19.82
CA ASP A 342 8.37 11.01 -20.41
C ASP A 342 7.44 10.30 -19.42
N ASP A 343 7.80 10.26 -18.14
CA ASP A 343 6.90 9.74 -17.08
C ASP A 343 5.65 10.60 -16.95
N ILE A 344 5.81 11.92 -16.96
CA ILE A 344 4.70 12.89 -16.94
C ILE A 344 3.78 12.65 -18.14
N ARG A 345 4.33 12.56 -19.35
CA ARG A 345 3.55 12.28 -20.57
C ARG A 345 2.78 10.97 -20.47
N ARG A 346 3.46 9.89 -20.06
CA ARG A 346 2.84 8.56 -19.91
C ARG A 346 1.71 8.56 -18.88
N PHE A 347 1.93 9.20 -17.73
CA PHE A 347 0.91 9.32 -16.69
C PHE A 347 -0.31 10.05 -17.22
N VAL A 348 -0.14 11.23 -17.83
CA VAL A 348 -1.24 12.06 -18.33
C VAL A 348 -2.01 11.35 -19.45
N GLN A 349 -1.31 10.64 -20.34
CA GLN A 349 -1.95 9.84 -21.39
C GLN A 349 -2.81 8.73 -20.80
N LYS A 350 -2.28 7.94 -19.86
CA LYS A 350 -3.04 6.89 -19.16
C LYS A 350 -4.24 7.47 -18.41
N TRP A 351 -4.04 8.58 -17.70
CA TRP A 351 -5.08 9.28 -16.95
C TRP A 351 -6.31 9.58 -17.80
N TYR A 352 -6.11 10.20 -18.96
CA TYR A 352 -7.21 10.54 -19.87
C TYR A 352 -7.75 9.33 -20.61
N ALA A 353 -6.91 8.36 -20.98
CA ALA A 353 -7.38 7.12 -21.62
C ALA A 353 -8.35 6.32 -20.75
N THR A 354 -8.14 6.30 -19.42
CA THR A 354 -9.05 5.61 -18.49
C THR A 354 -10.32 6.41 -18.19
N ARG A 355 -10.32 7.73 -18.39
CA ARG A 355 -11.45 8.60 -17.96
C ARG A 355 -12.33 9.11 -19.10
N GLU A 356 -11.79 9.21 -20.31
CA GLU A 356 -12.54 9.68 -21.47
C GLU A 356 -12.99 8.51 -22.34
N LYS A 357 -14.28 8.45 -22.64
CA LYS A 357 -14.85 7.39 -23.49
C LYS A 357 -14.45 7.55 -24.97
N GLU A 358 -14.25 8.78 -25.42
CA GLU A 358 -13.89 9.08 -26.80
C GLU A 358 -12.36 9.23 -26.92
N PRO A 359 -11.68 8.36 -27.70
CA PRO A 359 -10.22 8.41 -27.81
C PRO A 359 -9.66 9.75 -28.32
N ALA A 360 -10.39 10.41 -29.22
CA ALA A 360 -10.00 11.72 -29.74
C ALA A 360 -10.09 12.81 -28.66
N ALA A 361 -11.10 12.76 -27.79
CA ALA A 361 -11.21 13.67 -26.65
C ALA A 361 -10.10 13.41 -25.63
N ALA A 362 -9.84 12.14 -25.31
CA ALA A 362 -8.75 11.72 -24.42
C ALA A 362 -7.40 12.29 -24.88
N GLN A 363 -7.08 12.12 -26.16
CA GLN A 363 -5.81 12.59 -26.73
C GLN A 363 -5.71 14.12 -26.73
N ARG A 364 -6.80 14.84 -27.06
CA ARG A 364 -6.81 16.31 -27.04
C ARG A 364 -6.55 16.84 -25.64
N GLN A 365 -7.24 16.31 -24.63
CA GLN A 365 -7.10 16.74 -23.24
C GLN A 365 -5.72 16.40 -22.66
N ALA A 366 -5.21 15.20 -22.95
CA ALA A 366 -3.87 14.81 -22.56
C ALA A 366 -2.81 15.74 -23.17
N ASN A 367 -2.90 16.03 -24.47
CA ASN A 367 -1.96 16.94 -25.14
C ASN A 367 -2.02 18.34 -24.53
N HIS A 368 -3.22 18.87 -24.28
CA HIS A 368 -3.39 20.19 -23.68
C HIS A 368 -2.71 20.28 -22.29
N LEU A 369 -2.95 19.29 -21.42
CA LEU A 369 -2.32 19.25 -20.10
C LEU A 369 -0.79 19.12 -20.18
N ILE A 370 -0.31 18.22 -21.03
CA ILE A 370 1.12 17.98 -21.25
C ILE A 370 1.82 19.26 -21.75
N GLU A 371 1.24 19.93 -22.75
CA GLU A 371 1.80 21.18 -23.29
C GLU A 371 1.81 22.28 -22.22
N THR A 372 0.74 22.39 -21.43
CA THR A 372 0.62 23.35 -20.34
C THR A 372 1.72 23.13 -19.28
N ILE A 373 1.92 21.89 -18.84
CA ILE A 373 2.94 21.53 -17.84
C ILE A 373 4.35 21.79 -18.37
N LEU A 374 4.66 21.34 -19.59
CA LEU A 374 6.03 21.36 -20.10
C LEU A 374 6.48 22.73 -20.62
N ARG A 375 5.53 23.61 -20.96
CA ARG A 375 5.84 24.99 -21.35
C ARG A 375 6.17 25.89 -20.16
N GLU A 376 5.65 25.58 -18.96
CA GLU A 376 5.86 26.38 -17.76
C GLU A 376 6.83 25.68 -16.78
N PRO A 377 8.07 26.17 -16.61
CA PRO A 377 9.08 25.52 -15.77
C PRO A 377 8.61 25.21 -14.35
N ARG A 378 7.82 26.11 -13.73
CA ARG A 378 7.32 25.89 -12.36
C ARG A 378 6.32 24.74 -12.28
N LEU A 379 5.46 24.60 -13.29
CA LEU A 379 4.51 23.48 -13.36
C LEU A 379 5.24 22.18 -13.62
N LYS A 380 6.25 22.20 -14.49
CA LYS A 380 7.11 21.06 -14.75
C LYS A 380 7.81 20.54 -13.49
N ASP A 381 8.44 21.44 -12.72
CA ASP A 381 9.13 21.07 -11.47
C ASP A 381 8.18 20.45 -10.45
N LEU A 382 6.95 20.98 -10.35
CA LEU A 382 5.92 20.41 -9.49
C LEU A 382 5.42 19.05 -10.01
N ALA A 383 5.20 18.91 -11.32
CA ALA A 383 4.74 17.69 -11.97
C ALA A 383 5.74 16.53 -11.88
N ALA A 384 7.01 16.81 -11.57
CA ALA A 384 8.00 15.78 -11.24
C ALA A 384 7.63 14.98 -9.97
N ASN A 385 6.76 15.51 -9.12
CA ASN A 385 6.17 14.80 -7.98
C ASN A 385 4.84 14.13 -8.40
N PRO A 386 4.71 12.78 -8.31
CA PRO A 386 3.51 12.06 -8.74
C PRO A 386 2.21 12.54 -8.08
N LEU A 387 2.23 12.92 -6.80
CA LEU A 387 1.06 13.45 -6.12
C LEU A 387 0.62 14.79 -6.73
N MET A 388 1.57 15.69 -6.98
CA MET A 388 1.29 16.99 -7.62
C MET A 388 0.79 16.83 -9.04
N LEU A 389 1.38 15.93 -9.82
CA LEU A 389 0.91 15.63 -11.17
C LEU A 389 -0.53 15.09 -11.15
N THR A 390 -0.85 14.24 -10.19
CA THR A 390 -2.21 13.72 -9.98
C THR A 390 -3.18 14.87 -9.68
N ILE A 391 -2.82 15.76 -8.75
CA ILE A 391 -3.60 16.98 -8.44
C ILE A 391 -3.79 17.86 -9.68
N MET A 392 -2.75 18.09 -10.47
CA MET A 392 -2.86 18.85 -11.72
C MET A 392 -3.81 18.19 -12.72
N ALA A 393 -3.72 16.88 -12.91
CA ALA A 393 -4.60 16.14 -13.82
C ALA A 393 -6.07 16.14 -13.36
N LEU A 394 -6.28 16.21 -12.05
CA LEU A 394 -7.61 16.38 -11.44
C LEU A 394 -8.16 17.79 -11.67
N VAL A 395 -7.39 18.82 -11.29
CA VAL A 395 -7.77 20.23 -11.47
C VAL A 395 -8.01 20.53 -12.93
N HIS A 396 -7.14 20.09 -13.84
CA HIS A 396 -7.29 20.30 -15.28
C HIS A 396 -8.57 19.69 -15.88
N ARG A 397 -9.08 18.61 -15.28
CA ARG A 397 -10.34 17.99 -15.72
C ARG A 397 -11.57 18.76 -15.24
N ILE A 398 -11.49 19.39 -14.08
CA ILE A 398 -12.59 20.20 -13.50
C ILE A 398 -12.55 21.61 -14.09
N GLU A 399 -11.36 22.16 -14.26
CA GLU A 399 -11.07 23.51 -14.70
C GLU A 399 -10.10 23.46 -15.88
N ALA A 400 -10.39 24.18 -16.97
CA ALA A 400 -9.52 24.17 -18.14
C ALA A 400 -8.13 24.81 -17.91
N GLU A 401 -7.96 25.60 -16.84
CA GLU A 401 -6.73 26.34 -16.54
C GLU A 401 -6.09 25.93 -15.20
N LEU A 402 -4.77 25.70 -15.23
CA LEU A 402 -3.98 25.31 -14.06
C LEU A 402 -3.40 26.52 -13.30
N PRO A 403 -3.55 26.60 -11.97
CA PRO A 403 -2.79 27.54 -11.16
C PRO A 403 -1.28 27.25 -11.21
N HIS A 404 -0.48 28.32 -11.20
CA HIS A 404 0.99 28.24 -11.24
C HIS A 404 1.66 28.02 -9.87
N GLU A 405 0.89 28.03 -8.77
CA GLU A 405 1.41 27.91 -7.41
C GLU A 405 0.93 26.62 -6.75
N ARG A 406 1.86 25.93 -6.07
CA ARG A 406 1.57 24.71 -5.32
C ARG A 406 0.41 24.90 -4.34
N VAL A 407 0.43 25.98 -3.56
CA VAL A 407 -0.63 26.28 -2.57
C VAL A 407 -1.99 26.38 -3.24
N LYS A 408 -2.09 27.12 -4.36
CA LYS A 408 -3.34 27.27 -5.13
C LYS A 408 -3.83 25.94 -5.74
N LEU A 409 -2.91 25.05 -6.12
CA LEU A 409 -3.28 23.70 -6.57
C LEU A 409 -3.85 22.86 -5.43
N TYR A 410 -3.28 22.94 -4.22
CA TYR A 410 -3.85 22.28 -3.05
C TYR A 410 -5.17 22.92 -2.63
N ASP A 411 -5.28 24.24 -2.61
CA ASP A 411 -6.50 24.96 -2.21
C ASP A 411 -7.67 24.55 -3.11
N LYS A 412 -7.45 24.37 -4.42
CA LYS A 412 -8.47 23.89 -5.37
C LYS A 412 -8.91 22.44 -5.15
N CYS A 413 -8.12 21.65 -4.43
CA CYS A 413 -8.47 20.28 -4.08
C CYS A 413 -9.07 20.17 -2.68
N VAL A 414 -8.82 21.11 -1.77
CA VAL A 414 -9.26 21.01 -0.37
C VAL A 414 -10.43 21.97 -0.06
N THR A 415 -10.74 22.90 -0.96
CA THR A 415 -11.82 23.87 -0.80
C THR A 415 -13.07 23.40 -1.57
N PRO A 416 -14.26 23.31 -0.92
CA PRO A 416 -15.50 22.79 -1.52
C PRO A 416 -16.06 23.61 -2.69
#